data_AF-A0A947KUF0-F1
#
_entry.id   AF-A0A947KUF0-F1
#
_cell.length_a   1.000
_cell.length_b   1.000
_cell.length_c   1.000
_cell.angle_alpha   90.00
_cell.angle_beta   90.00
_cell.angle_gamma   90.00
#
_symmetry.space_group_name_H-M   'P 1'
#
loop_
_entity.id
_entity.type
_entity.pdbx_description
1 polymer ?
#
loop_
_entity_poly.entity_id
_entity_poly.type
_entity_poly.pdbx_seq_one_letter_code
_entity_poly.pdbx_strand_id
1 'polypeptide(L)'
;MSFNRAPRNSRYGSPSGDLSPLTDRVIFIDGEAIVLDKPAGLPVDRPRDGALSLENHLASMTFGFQRWPVAVHRLDRDISGCL
;
A
#
# COMPACT_ATOMS: atom_id res chain seq x y z
N MET A 1 -13.93 -17.95 -20.87
CA MET A 1 -13.73 -17.54 -19.46
C MET A 1 -12.51 -16.64 -19.43
N SER A 2 -12.73 -15.33 -19.42
CA SER A 2 -11.66 -14.34 -19.63
C SER A 2 -10.80 -14.20 -18.38
N PHE A 3 -9.53 -14.56 -18.51
CA PHE A 3 -8.48 -14.32 -17.53
C PHE A 3 -8.42 -12.82 -17.22
N ASN A 4 -8.56 -12.48 -15.94
CA ASN A 4 -8.43 -11.11 -15.45
C ASN A 4 -6.96 -10.67 -15.61
N ARG A 5 -6.65 -10.11 -16.78
CA ARG A 5 -5.33 -9.62 -17.13
C ARG A 5 -5.12 -8.31 -16.38
N ALA A 6 -4.42 -8.39 -15.24
CA ALA A 6 -3.92 -7.19 -14.57
C ALA A 6 -3.21 -6.30 -15.61
N PRO A 7 -3.44 -4.97 -15.59
CA PRO A 7 -2.77 -4.09 -16.54
C PRO A 7 -1.26 -4.24 -16.39
N ARG A 8 -0.58 -4.53 -17.50
CA ARG A 8 0.88 -4.57 -17.61
C ARG A 8 1.44 -3.22 -17.16
N ASN A 9 1.83 -3.13 -15.89
CA ASN A 9 2.32 -1.88 -15.32
C ASN A 9 3.80 -1.70 -15.66
N SER A 10 4.07 -1.38 -16.92
CA SER A 10 5.41 -1.13 -17.48
C SER A 10 5.96 0.25 -17.11
N ARG A 11 5.63 0.80 -15.93
CA ARG A 11 6.08 2.16 -15.53
C ARG A 11 6.72 2.29 -14.15
N TYR A 12 6.94 1.21 -13.43
CA TYR A 12 7.78 1.23 -12.22
C TYR A 12 9.14 0.59 -12.51
N GLY A 13 9.86 1.20 -13.45
CA GLY A 13 11.26 0.88 -13.73
C GLY A 13 12.12 2.10 -13.38
N SER A 14 12.59 2.16 -12.14
CA SER A 14 13.78 2.93 -11.76
C SER A 14 14.62 2.07 -10.83
N PRO A 15 15.86 1.68 -11.21
CA PRO A 15 16.72 0.80 -10.43
C PRO A 15 17.49 1.52 -9.30
N SER A 16 16.92 2.60 -8.75
CA SER A 16 17.60 3.49 -7.81
C SER A 16 16.70 3.80 -6.62
N GLY A 17 16.73 2.98 -5.58
CA GLY A 17 16.55 3.38 -4.16
C GLY A 17 15.28 4.12 -3.70
N ASP A 18 14.28 4.38 -4.54
CA ASP A 18 13.06 5.09 -4.13
C ASP A 18 12.02 4.09 -3.63
N LEU A 19 12.30 3.52 -2.46
CA LEU A 19 11.27 2.82 -1.71
C LEU A 19 10.24 3.89 -1.33
N SER A 20 9.01 3.73 -1.81
CA SER A 20 7.85 4.52 -1.40
C SER A 20 7.97 4.88 0.09
N PRO A 21 7.68 6.11 0.53
CA PRO A 21 7.84 6.55 1.93
C PRO A 21 6.99 5.76 2.96
N LEU A 22 6.16 4.83 2.48
CA LEU A 22 5.42 3.84 3.28
C LEU A 22 6.16 2.51 3.48
N THR A 23 7.10 2.16 2.61
CA THR A 23 7.92 0.96 2.75
C THR A 23 8.83 1.06 3.98
N ASP A 24 9.39 2.23 4.26
CA ASP A 24 10.15 2.50 5.49
C ASP A 24 9.29 2.44 6.76
N ARG A 25 7.96 2.39 6.62
CA ARG A 25 7.00 2.32 7.73
C ARG A 25 6.47 0.91 7.97
N VAL A 26 6.98 -0.10 7.26
CA VAL A 26 6.66 -1.50 7.55
C VAL A 26 7.32 -1.90 8.87
N ILE A 27 6.50 -2.18 9.87
CA ILE A 27 6.96 -2.62 11.20
C ILE A 27 6.92 -4.15 11.34
N PHE A 28 6.15 -4.84 10.49
CA PHE A 28 6.13 -6.29 10.42
C PHE A 28 5.70 -6.77 9.03
N ILE A 29 6.29 -7.88 8.57
CA ILE A 29 5.91 -8.56 7.33
C ILE A 29 6.14 -10.07 7.44
N ASP A 30 5.16 -10.85 7.04
CA ASP A 30 5.27 -12.30 6.82
C ASP A 30 4.51 -12.73 5.54
N GLY A 31 4.28 -14.04 5.39
CA GLY A 31 3.56 -14.60 4.24
C GLY A 31 2.06 -14.36 4.21
N GLU A 32 1.46 -13.89 5.31
CA GLU A 32 0.03 -13.72 5.48
C GLU A 32 -0.37 -12.25 5.73
N ALA A 33 0.48 -11.46 6.37
CA ALA A 33 0.19 -10.12 6.85
C ALA A 33 1.35 -9.13 6.70
N ILE A 34 0.99 -7.86 6.56
CA ILE A 34 1.89 -6.70 6.59
C ILE A 34 1.31 -5.75 7.63
N VAL A 35 2.15 -5.24 8.53
CA VAL A 35 1.77 -4.21 9.50
C VAL A 35 2.59 -2.95 9.23
N LEU A 36 1.90 -1.82 9.15
CA LEU A 36 2.44 -0.50 8.88
C LEU A 36 2.29 0.41 10.10
N ASP A 37 3.29 1.22 10.38
CA ASP A 37 3.15 2.41 11.23
C ASP A 37 2.53 3.55 10.41
N LYS A 38 1.19 3.59 10.38
CA LYS A 38 0.46 4.57 9.57
C LYS A 38 0.58 5.96 10.20
N PRO A 39 1.07 6.97 9.47
CA PRO A 39 1.13 8.33 9.97
C PRO A 39 -0.27 8.96 10.06
N ALA A 40 -0.44 9.89 11.00
CA ALA A 40 -1.59 10.78 11.01
C ALA A 40 -1.56 11.68 9.76
N GLY A 41 -2.73 12.05 9.27
CA GLY A 41 -2.94 12.81 8.03
C GLY A 41 -3.09 11.96 6.77
N LEU A 42 -2.73 10.66 6.80
CA LEU A 42 -2.86 9.75 5.65
C LEU A 42 -4.14 8.91 5.75
N PRO A 43 -5.09 9.07 4.80
CA PRO A 43 -6.27 8.21 4.69
C PRO A 43 -5.89 6.78 4.28
N VAL A 44 -6.62 5.79 4.82
CA VAL A 44 -6.49 4.38 4.36
C VAL A 44 -7.09 4.23 2.96
N ASP A 45 -8.38 4.54 2.82
CA ASP A 45 -9.10 4.48 1.54
C ASP A 45 -8.95 5.80 0.76
N ARG A 46 -9.14 5.74 -0.56
CA ARG A 46 -9.17 6.95 -1.40
C ARG A 46 -10.28 7.92 -0.97
N PRO A 47 -9.96 9.13 -0.50
CA PRO A 47 -10.94 10.15 -0.19
C PRO A 47 -11.53 10.79 -1.47
N ARG A 48 -12.70 11.42 -1.33
CA ARG A 48 -13.44 12.04 -2.45
C ARG A 48 -12.76 13.27 -3.05
N ASP A 49 -11.89 13.91 -2.28
CA ASP A 49 -11.09 15.07 -2.68
C ASP A 49 -9.90 14.70 -3.57
N GLY A 50 -9.67 13.41 -3.82
CA GLY A 50 -8.58 12.92 -4.65
C GLY A 50 -7.21 12.97 -3.98
N ALA A 51 -7.16 13.23 -2.66
CA ALA A 51 -5.91 13.19 -1.91
C ALA A 51 -5.30 11.77 -1.90
N LEU A 52 -3.97 11.72 -1.74
CA LEU A 52 -3.24 10.45 -1.67
C LEU A 52 -3.71 9.63 -0.46
N SER A 53 -3.96 8.34 -0.69
CA SER A 53 -4.29 7.37 0.35
C SER A 53 -3.34 6.19 0.34
N LEU A 54 -3.37 5.38 1.40
CA LEU A 54 -2.58 4.16 1.51
C LEU A 54 -2.88 3.18 0.37
N GLU A 55 -4.13 3.11 -0.09
CA GLU A 55 -4.53 2.32 -1.27
C GLU A 55 -3.76 2.66 -2.55
N ASN A 56 -3.33 3.92 -2.72
CA ASN A 56 -2.52 4.31 -3.88
C ASN A 56 -1.14 3.65 -3.88
N HIS A 57 -0.67 3.21 -2.72
CA HIS A 57 0.66 2.63 -2.52
C HIS A 57 0.62 1.10 -2.29
N LEU A 58 -0.56 0.47 -2.19
CA LEU A 58 -0.69 -0.99 -1.99
C LEU A 58 0.01 -1.81 -3.08
N ALA A 59 0.02 -1.32 -4.33
CA ALA A 59 0.69 -2.00 -5.44
C ALA A 59 2.20 -2.13 -5.24
N SER A 60 2.85 -1.13 -4.62
CA SER A 60 4.28 -1.19 -4.29
C SER A 60 4.59 -1.95 -3.01
N MET A 61 3.57 -2.31 -2.22
CA MET A 61 3.68 -3.09 -0.98
C MET A 61 3.38 -4.58 -1.21
N THR A 62 3.47 -5.05 -2.45
CA THR A 62 3.31 -6.49 -2.75
C THR A 62 4.52 -7.31 -2.30
N PHE A 63 5.71 -6.72 -2.14
CA PHE A 63 6.92 -7.40 -1.64
C PHE A 63 7.20 -8.79 -2.29
N GLY A 64 6.79 -8.98 -3.54
CA GLY A 64 6.94 -10.26 -4.26
C GLY A 64 5.78 -11.26 -4.09
N PHE A 65 4.76 -10.95 -3.28
CA PHE A 65 3.55 -11.75 -3.13
C PHE A 65 2.66 -11.70 -4.38
N GLN A 66 2.00 -12.83 -4.66
CA GLN A 66 1.09 -12.98 -5.80
C GLN A 66 -0.18 -12.13 -5.66
N ARG A 67 -0.60 -11.86 -4.41
CA ARG A 67 -1.82 -11.11 -4.10
C ARG A 67 -1.46 -9.71 -3.62
N TRP A 68 -2.27 -8.73 -4.03
CA TRP A 68 -2.15 -7.39 -3.48
C TRP A 68 -2.59 -7.38 -2.02
N PRO A 69 -1.84 -6.68 -1.13
CA PRO A 69 -2.30 -6.48 0.23
C PRO A 69 -3.61 -5.72 0.23
N VAL A 70 -4.47 -6.02 1.20
CA VAL A 70 -5.75 -5.36 1.42
C VAL A 70 -5.78 -4.93 2.88
N ALA A 71 -6.25 -3.71 3.14
CA ALA A 71 -6.42 -3.24 4.52
C ALA A 71 -7.45 -4.13 5.24
N VAL A 72 -7.06 -4.72 6.37
CA VAL A 72 -7.92 -5.59 7.18
C VAL A 72 -8.87 -4.77 8.05
N HIS A 73 -8.36 -3.68 8.63
CA HIS A 73 -9.11 -2.66 9.34
C HIS A 73 -8.72 -1.28 8.84
N ARG A 74 -9.37 -0.25 9.38
CA ARG A 74 -9.11 1.14 9.02
C ARG A 74 -8.79 1.96 10.27
N LEU A 75 -7.85 2.88 10.13
CA LEU A 75 -7.67 3.99 11.04
C LEU A 75 -8.16 5.27 10.37
N ASP A 76 -8.77 6.16 11.15
CA ASP A 76 -9.15 7.48 10.68
C ASP A 76 -7.93 8.26 10.20
N ARG A 77 -8.17 9.22 9.30
CA ARG A 77 -7.11 10.00 8.64
C ARG A 77 -6.20 10.67 9.67
N ASP A 78 -6.76 11.22 10.73
CA ASP A 78 -6.11 11.96 11.80
C ASP A 78 -5.51 11.08 12.91
N ILE A 79 -5.70 9.76 12.85
CA ILE A 79 -5.15 8.81 13.82
C ILE A 79 -3.86 8.20 13.28
N SER A 80 -2.80 8.19 14.08
CA SER A 80 -1.58 7.43 13.81
C SER A 80 -1.58 6.09 14.53
N GLY A 81 -0.90 5.08 13.98
CA GLY A 81 -0.67 3.81 14.66
C GLY A 81 -0.61 2.62 13.73
N CYS A 82 -0.66 1.42 14.32
CA CYS A 82 -0.54 0.16 13.60
C CYS A 82 -1.76 -0.08 12.70
N LEU A 83 -1.49 -0.22 11.40
CA LEU A 83 -2.45 -0.63 10.38
C LEU A 83 -2.04 -1.97 9.79
#